data_AF-A0A095BC60-F1
#
_entry.id   AF-A0A095BC60-F1
#
_cell.length_a   1.000
_cell.length_b   1.000
_cell.length_c   1.000
_cell.angle_alpha   90.00
_cell.angle_beta   90.00
_cell.angle_gamma   90.00
#
_symmetry.space_group_name_H-M   'P 1'
#
loop_
_entity.id
_entity.type
_entity.pdbx_description
1 polymer ?
#
loop_
_entity_poly.entity_id
_entity_poly.type
_entity_poly.pdbx_seq_one_letter_code
_entity_poly.pdbx_strand_id
1 'polypeptide(L)'
;MAVIAMLLLTGISLKNAILLVDFAIHAERARGMTAREAIREACLLRLRPIVMTTFAAALGALPLILMGGCGEELRQPLGIALIGGLLVSQAQTMFTTPALYVVVGRLIGRRR
;
A
#
# COMPACT_ATOMS: atom_id res chain seq x y z
N MET A 1 17.16 8.12 -11.78
CA MET A 1 16.00 8.62 -11.00
C MET A 1 14.84 7.61 -10.93
N ALA A 2 14.44 6.94 -12.01
CA ALA A 2 13.36 5.94 -12.00
C ALA A 2 13.54 4.82 -10.94
N VAL A 3 14.76 4.33 -10.74
CA VAL A 3 15.07 3.30 -9.73
C VAL A 3 14.81 3.80 -8.30
N ILE A 4 15.13 5.05 -8.00
CA ILE A 4 14.91 5.62 -6.65
C ILE A 4 13.41 5.75 -6.38
N ALA A 5 12.63 6.26 -7.34
CA ALA A 5 11.17 6.30 -7.23
C ALA A 5 10.58 4.90 -7.04
N MET A 6 11.06 3.91 -7.82
CA MET A 6 10.62 2.53 -7.70
C MET A 6 10.94 1.92 -6.32
N LEU A 7 12.14 2.17 -5.78
CA LEU A 7 12.54 1.73 -4.44
C LEU A 7 11.67 2.37 -3.34
N LEU A 8 11.43 3.68 -3.43
CA LEU A 8 10.58 4.41 -2.48
C LEU A 8 9.13 3.87 -2.52
N LEU A 9 8.57 3.72 -3.71
CA LEU A 9 7.22 3.17 -3.91
C LEU A 9 7.09 1.75 -3.35
N THR A 10 8.10 0.92 -3.62
CA THR A 10 8.16 -0.46 -3.12
C THR A 10 8.15 -0.47 -1.60
N GLY A 11 8.99 0.35 -0.95
CA GLY A 11 9.02 0.45 0.52
C GLY A 11 7.71 0.92 1.15
N ILE A 12 7.06 1.91 0.56
CA ILE A 12 5.76 2.42 1.04
C ILE A 12 4.67 1.34 0.91
N SER A 13 4.61 0.68 -0.25
CA SER A 13 3.64 -0.39 -0.52
C SER A 13 3.85 -1.58 0.41
N LEU A 14 5.09 -2.05 0.59
CA LEU A 14 5.44 -3.15 1.49
C LEU A 14 5.08 -2.85 2.94
N LYS A 15 5.41 -1.64 3.43
CA LYS A 15 5.05 -1.25 4.80
C LYS A 15 3.56 -1.38 5.03
N ASN A 16 2.74 -0.89 4.10
CA ASN A 16 1.28 -0.96 4.19
C ASN A 16 0.74 -2.39 4.08
N ALA A 17 1.33 -3.23 3.21
CA ALA A 17 0.96 -4.63 3.04
C ALA A 17 1.24 -5.47 4.30
N ILE A 18 2.46 -5.38 4.83
CA ILE A 18 2.89 -6.12 6.03
C ILE A 18 1.99 -5.76 7.20
N LEU A 19 1.75 -4.47 7.37
CA LEU A 19 0.87 -3.92 8.41
C LEU A 19 -0.58 -4.40 8.30
N LEU A 20 -1.12 -4.60 7.09
CA LEU A 20 -2.46 -5.13 6.89
C LEU A 20 -2.54 -6.60 7.30
N VAL A 21 -1.58 -7.41 6.86
CA VAL A 21 -1.52 -8.85 7.16
C VAL A 21 -1.28 -9.09 8.64
N ASP A 22 -0.36 -8.34 9.25
CA ASP A 22 -0.06 -8.43 10.68
C ASP A 22 -1.30 -8.14 11.54
N PHE A 23 -2.10 -7.13 11.16
CA PHE A 23 -3.35 -6.82 11.85
C PHE A 23 -4.40 -7.94 11.70
N ALA A 24 -4.47 -8.58 10.54
CA ALA A 24 -5.37 -9.70 10.31
C ALA A 24 -4.96 -10.93 11.14
N ILE A 25 -3.66 -11.28 11.16
CA ILE A 25 -3.13 -12.38 11.96
C ILE A 25 -3.34 -12.10 13.46
N HIS A 26 -3.12 -10.86 13.89
CA HIS A 26 -3.36 -10.45 15.27
C HIS A 26 -4.85 -10.58 15.63
N ALA A 27 -5.78 -10.17 14.75
CA ALA A 27 -7.21 -10.31 14.98
C ALA A 27 -7.66 -11.78 15.04
N GLU A 28 -7.13 -12.66 14.19
CA GLU A 28 -7.40 -14.10 14.27
C GLU A 28 -6.92 -14.70 15.61
N ARG A 29 -5.69 -14.37 16.03
CA ARG A 29 -5.09 -14.96 17.24
C ARG A 29 -5.67 -14.39 18.53
N ALA A 30 -5.89 -13.08 18.60
CA ALA A 30 -6.35 -12.42 19.81
C ALA A 30 -7.86 -12.52 20.01
N ARG A 31 -8.65 -12.57 18.93
CA ARG A 31 -10.12 -12.52 18.98
C ARG A 31 -10.79 -13.79 18.45
N GLY A 32 -10.03 -14.78 17.99
CA GLY A 32 -10.57 -16.02 17.42
C GLY A 32 -11.38 -15.83 16.15
N MET A 33 -11.22 -14.69 15.47
CA MET A 33 -11.99 -14.34 14.28
C MET A 33 -11.66 -15.26 13.10
N THR A 34 -12.63 -15.47 12.21
CA THR A 34 -12.35 -16.17 10.96
C THR A 34 -11.44 -15.32 10.06
N ALA A 35 -10.63 -15.97 9.21
CA ALA A 35 -9.70 -15.27 8.32
C ALA A 35 -10.36 -14.22 7.42
N ARG A 36 -11.63 -14.41 7.08
CA ARG A 36 -12.41 -13.48 6.26
C ARG A 36 -12.87 -12.25 7.05
N GLU A 37 -13.18 -12.41 8.34
CA GLU A 37 -13.60 -11.31 9.21
C GLU A 37 -12.39 -10.46 9.63
N ALA A 38 -11.31 -11.13 10.02
CA ALA A 38 -10.06 -10.49 10.43
C ALA A 38 -9.47 -9.60 9.33
N ILE A 39 -9.39 -10.11 8.08
CA ILE A 39 -8.87 -9.33 6.96
C ILE A 39 -9.78 -8.16 6.58
N ARG A 40 -11.11 -8.34 6.71
CA ARG A 40 -12.08 -7.28 6.43
C ARG A 40 -11.95 -6.14 7.43
N GLU A 41 -11.84 -6.45 8.72
CA GLU A 41 -11.61 -5.45 9.76
C GLU A 41 -10.27 -4.73 9.54
N ALA A 42 -9.21 -5.48 9.26
CA ALA A 42 -7.90 -4.93 8.95
C ALA A 42 -7.94 -3.96 7.75
N CYS A 43 -8.66 -4.31 6.67
CA CYS A 43 -8.84 -3.44 5.52
C CYS A 43 -9.54 -2.12 5.89
N LEU A 44 -10.60 -2.17 6.69
CA LEU A 44 -11.33 -0.97 7.11
C LEU A 44 -10.48 -0.04 7.97
N LEU A 45 -9.71 -0.60 8.90
CA LEU A 45 -8.81 0.16 9.77
C LEU A 45 -7.65 0.81 9.01
N ARG A 46 -7.19 0.16 7.93
CA ARG A 46 -6.05 0.63 7.12
C ARG A 46 -6.44 1.59 6.01
N LEU A 47 -7.70 1.61 5.56
CA LEU A 47 -8.16 2.48 4.48
C LEU A 47 -7.84 3.96 4.79
N ARG A 48 -8.16 4.42 6.00
CA ARG A 48 -7.87 5.79 6.45
C ARG A 48 -6.37 6.12 6.39
N PRO A 49 -5.47 5.35 7.03
CA PRO A 49 -4.03 5.53 6.92
C PRO A 49 -3.49 5.51 5.48
N ILE A 50 -3.91 4.55 4.65
CA ILE A 50 -3.43 4.41 3.26
C ILE A 50 -3.79 5.65 2.44
N VAL A 51 -5.02 6.13 2.59
CA VAL A 51 -5.50 7.34 1.93
C VAL A 51 -4.70 8.55 2.42
N MET A 52 -4.47 8.68 3.73
CA MET A 52 -3.69 9.77 4.32
C MET A 52 -2.26 9.83 3.76
N THR A 53 -1.57 8.69 3.66
CA THR A 53 -0.21 8.65 3.10
C THR A 53 -0.18 8.95 1.61
N THR A 54 -1.19 8.50 0.87
CA THR A 54 -1.28 8.74 -0.58
C THR A 54 -1.51 10.22 -0.85
N PHE A 55 -2.40 10.87 -0.12
CA PHE A 55 -2.62 12.31 -0.22
C PHE A 55 -1.40 13.13 0.20
N ALA A 56 -0.75 12.77 1.31
CA ALA A 56 0.46 13.47 1.76
C ALA A 56 1.58 13.40 0.72
N ALA A 57 1.81 12.21 0.14
CA ALA A 57 2.81 12.03 -0.91
C ALA A 57 2.43 12.77 -2.20
N ALA A 58 1.16 12.77 -2.59
CA ALA A 58 0.67 13.49 -3.76
C ALA A 58 0.85 15.01 -3.63
N LEU A 59 0.47 15.57 -2.47
CA LEU A 59 0.64 17.00 -2.18
C LEU A 59 2.12 17.39 -2.06
N GLY A 60 2.96 16.53 -1.49
CA GLY A 60 4.41 16.76 -1.41
C GLY A 60 5.13 16.66 -2.76
N ALA A 61 4.60 15.85 -3.69
CA ALA A 61 5.13 15.73 -5.05
C ALA A 61 4.56 16.79 -6.01
N LEU A 62 3.45 17.44 -5.69
CA LEU A 62 2.85 18.51 -6.48
C LEU A 62 3.82 19.67 -6.79
N PRO A 63 4.57 20.24 -5.83
CA PRO A 63 5.54 21.30 -6.13
C PRO A 63 6.72 20.82 -6.97
N LEU A 64 7.07 19.53 -6.94
CA LEU A 64 8.13 18.96 -7.79
C LEU A 64 7.76 18.94 -9.27
N ILE A 65 6.46 18.97 -9.58
CA ILE A 65 5.92 18.97 -10.95
C ILE A 65 5.71 20.41 -11.44
N LEU A 66 5.26 21.31 -10.56
CA LEU A 66 4.85 22.68 -10.89
C LEU A 66 5.99 23.71 -10.83
N MET A 67 7.03 23.52 -10.02
CA MET A 67 8.15 24.47 -9.96
C MET A 67 9.13 24.24 -11.11
N GLY A 68 9.27 25.24 -11.97
CA GLY A 68 10.29 25.26 -13.02
C GLY A 68 11.64 25.82 -12.59
N GLY A 69 12.73 25.37 -13.22
CA GLY A 69 14.11 25.80 -12.91
C GLY A 69 15.19 24.75 -13.20
N CYS A 70 16.46 25.02 -12.83
CA CYS A 70 17.57 24.08 -13.05
C CYS A 70 17.28 22.68 -12.48
N GLY A 71 17.33 21.65 -13.32
CA GLY A 71 17.05 20.26 -12.95
C GLY A 71 15.58 19.82 -13.10
N GLU A 72 14.73 20.62 -13.74
CA GLU A 72 13.31 20.31 -14.02
C GLU A 72 13.14 18.96 -14.74
N GLU A 73 14.01 18.69 -15.72
CA GLU A 73 14.04 17.46 -16.53
C GLU A 73 14.20 16.19 -15.68
N LEU A 74 14.76 16.32 -14.48
CA LEU A 74 14.96 15.22 -13.54
C LEU A 74 13.87 15.15 -12.46
N ARG A 75 13.25 16.28 -12.10
CA ARG A 75 12.28 16.39 -10.98
C ARG A 75 10.85 16.10 -11.41
N GLN A 76 10.43 16.59 -12.58
CA GLN A 76 9.10 16.32 -13.13
C GLN A 76 8.81 14.83 -13.32
N PRO A 77 9.65 14.04 -14.03
CA PRO A 77 9.38 12.62 -14.23
C PRO A 77 9.42 11.83 -12.92
N LEU A 78 10.22 12.27 -11.94
CA LEU A 78 10.23 11.67 -10.59
C LEU A 78 8.89 11.92 -9.87
N GLY A 79 8.38 13.16 -9.89
CA GLY A 79 7.10 13.51 -9.27
C GLY A 79 5.92 12.77 -9.88
N ILE A 80 5.85 12.71 -11.22
CA ILE A 80 4.78 12.00 -11.93
C ILE A 80 4.82 10.50 -11.64
N ALA A 81 6.01 9.89 -11.71
CA ALA A 81 6.18 8.47 -11.40
C ALA A 81 5.80 8.15 -9.94
N LEU A 82 6.10 9.06 -9.01
CA LEU A 82 5.79 8.86 -7.60
C LEU A 82 4.29 8.98 -7.34
N ILE A 83 3.60 9.99 -7.86
CA ILE A 83 2.13 10.14 -7.69
C ILE A 83 1.38 8.99 -8.36
N GLY A 84 1.66 8.74 -9.64
CA GLY A 84 1.00 7.68 -10.40
C GLY A 84 1.31 6.29 -9.85
N GLY A 85 2.58 6.04 -9.53
CA GLY A 85 3.02 4.78 -8.95
C GLY A 85 2.41 4.53 -7.57
N LEU A 86 2.29 5.54 -6.71
CA LEU A 86 1.68 5.37 -5.38
C LEU A 86 0.20 5.00 -5.50
N LEU A 87 -0.56 5.74 -6.31
CA LEU A 87 -1.99 5.48 -6.48
C LEU A 87 -2.24 4.05 -6.97
N VAL A 88 -1.52 3.64 -8.02
CA VAL A 88 -1.67 2.30 -8.61
C VAL A 88 -1.18 1.21 -7.64
N SER A 89 0.00 1.37 -7.04
CA SER A 89 0.58 0.37 -6.14
C SER A 89 -0.26 0.18 -4.88
N GLN A 90 -0.77 1.27 -4.29
CA GLN A 90 -1.61 1.21 -3.10
C GLN A 90 -2.96 0.55 -3.40
N ALA A 91 -3.59 0.88 -4.53
CA ALA A 91 -4.82 0.23 -4.97
C ALA A 91 -4.62 -1.27 -5.23
N GLN A 92 -3.56 -1.63 -5.95
CA GLN A 92 -3.21 -3.02 -6.23
C GLN A 92 -2.93 -3.79 -4.94
N THR A 93 -2.17 -3.22 -3.99
CA THR A 93 -1.86 -3.86 -2.71
C THR A 93 -3.14 -4.12 -1.91
N MET A 94 -4.01 -3.12 -1.80
CA MET A 94 -5.23 -3.25 -1.01
C MET A 94 -6.23 -4.25 -1.60
N PHE A 95 -6.12 -4.59 -2.89
CA PHE A 95 -6.96 -5.61 -3.53
C PHE A 95 -6.30 -7.00 -3.51
N THR A 96 -5.03 -7.07 -3.86
CA THR A 96 -4.28 -8.32 -4.02
C THR A 96 -3.95 -8.96 -2.68
N THR A 97 -3.54 -8.19 -1.67
CA THR A 97 -3.18 -8.71 -0.34
C THR A 97 -4.35 -9.41 0.37
N PRO A 98 -5.57 -8.83 0.50
CA PRO A 98 -6.67 -9.54 1.15
C PRO A 98 -7.16 -10.74 0.34
N ALA A 99 -7.15 -10.66 -0.99
CA ALA A 99 -7.50 -11.79 -1.84
C ALA A 99 -6.55 -12.97 -1.62
N LEU A 100 -5.23 -12.71 -1.64
CA LEU A 100 -4.21 -13.72 -1.32
C LEU A 100 -4.37 -14.27 0.09
N TYR A 101 -4.61 -13.40 1.08
CA TYR A 101 -4.78 -13.83 2.47
C TYR A 101 -5.94 -14.82 2.63
N VAL A 102 -7.10 -14.54 2.03
CA VAL A 102 -8.27 -15.43 2.07
C VAL A 102 -8.00 -16.73 1.29
N VAL A 103 -7.33 -16.66 0.14
CA VAL A 103 -6.98 -17.85 -0.66
C VAL A 103 -6.04 -18.76 0.12
N VAL A 104 -5.00 -18.20 0.73
CA VAL A 104 -4.04 -18.93 1.56
C VAL A 104 -4.73 -19.51 2.79
N GLY A 105 -5.58 -18.74 3.48
CA GLY A 105 -6.37 -19.23 4.60
C GLY A 105 -7.27 -20.43 4.23
N ARG A 106 -7.91 -20.40 3.06
CA ARG A 106 -8.71 -21.53 2.54
C ARG A 106 -7.87 -22.76 2.17
N LEU A 107 -6.70 -22.56 1.59
CA LEU A 107 -5.76 -23.63 1.26
C LEU A 107 -5.21 -24.33 2.51
N ILE A 108 -4.87 -23.56 3.54
CA ILE A 108 -4.38 -24.08 4.81
C ILE A 108 -5.50 -24.78 5.58
N GLY A 109 -6.72 -24.21 5.59
CA GLY A 109 -7.90 -24.82 6.21
C GLY A 109 -8.37 -26.12 5.54
N ARG A 110 -7.97 -26.38 4.28
CA ARG A 110 -8.19 -27.66 3.59
C ARG A 110 -7.19 -28.76 3.95
N ARG A 111 -6.12 -28.44 4.70
CA ARG A 111 -5.08 -29.38 5.14
C ARG A 111 -5.20 -29.81 6.61
N ARG A 112 -6.22 -29.34 7.33
CA ARG A 112 -6.66 -29.87 8.63
C ARG A 112 -8.00 -30.57 8.45
#